data_AF-A0A3R6J122-F1
#
_entry.id   AF-A0A3R6J122-F1
#
_cell.length_a   1.000
_cell.length_b   1.000
_cell.length_c   1.000
_cell.angle_alpha   90.00
_cell.angle_beta   90.00
_cell.angle_gamma   90.00
#
_symmetry.space_group_name_H-M   'P 1'
#
loop_
_entity.id
_entity.type
_entity.pdbx_description
1 polymer ?
#
loop_
_entity_poly.entity_id
_entity_poly.type
_entity_poly.pdbx_seq_one_letter_code
_entity_poly.pdbx_strand_id
1 'polypeptide(L)'
;MFGNKASFIRPSLTARNKGKTLFDDYDGFVGKFEAKKTTDDCYTPAEVYNVVLNYVSEKCNIKGAEIVRPFFPGGDYENCDYPEGCVVVDNPPFSIISKIAKFYIENNIKFFLFAPHLTLFSPRMDYTRIVVGASIVYENGANVKTSFISNLFEDIIVMSDPDLYRKLERINEAKNVNLPKYVYPNEVLTVSAVQWCVERGVSCLLKKRDVYHVRGLDSQKTHKKAIFGSGYLLSEKAAAEKAAAEKAAAEKDNIIIWELSERERNIIKSLGK
;
A
#
# COMPACT_ATOMS: atom_id res chain seq x y z
N MET A 1 -3.69 -20.60 33.95
CA MET A 1 -2.44 -21.39 33.85
C MET A 1 -2.79 -22.73 33.24
N PHE A 2 -2.30 -23.04 32.04
CA PHE A 2 -2.49 -24.36 31.44
C PHE A 2 -1.50 -25.35 32.08
N GLY A 3 -1.99 -26.34 32.82
CA GLY A 3 -1.19 -27.35 33.54
C GLY A 3 -0.52 -28.41 32.66
N ASN A 4 -0.23 -28.09 31.41
CA ASN A 4 0.36 -29.03 30.46
C ASN A 4 1.88 -29.06 30.64
N LYS A 5 2.45 -30.23 30.96
CA LYS A 5 3.90 -30.47 30.91
C LYS A 5 4.35 -30.46 29.45
N ALA A 6 5.02 -29.39 29.02
CA ALA A 6 5.72 -29.35 27.73
C ALA A 6 7.11 -30.00 27.90
N SER A 7 7.27 -31.19 27.36
CA SER A 7 8.55 -31.90 27.35
C SER A 7 9.36 -31.48 26.13
N PHE A 8 10.46 -30.77 26.32
CA PHE A 8 11.39 -30.46 25.23
C PHE A 8 12.32 -31.65 24.99
N ILE A 9 12.11 -32.36 23.89
CA ILE A 9 13.04 -33.39 23.42
C ILE A 9 14.20 -32.67 22.74
N ARG A 10 15.40 -32.72 23.34
CA ARG A 10 16.61 -32.21 22.69
C ARG A 10 17.04 -33.19 21.58
N PRO A 11 17.27 -32.74 20.34
CA PRO A 11 17.90 -33.57 19.32
C PRO A 11 19.27 -34.03 19.81
N SER A 12 19.60 -35.31 19.68
CA SER A 12 20.96 -35.78 19.94
C SER A 12 21.89 -35.22 18.87
N LEU A 13 22.84 -34.40 19.28
CA LEU A 13 23.88 -33.86 18.40
C LEU A 13 24.88 -34.98 18.09
N THR A 14 24.64 -35.75 17.04
CA THR A 14 25.75 -36.39 16.31
C THR A 14 26.48 -35.30 15.52
N ALA A 15 27.79 -35.21 15.75
CA ALA A 15 28.67 -34.14 15.30
C ALA A 15 28.53 -33.84 13.79
N ARG A 16 28.32 -32.55 13.46
CA ARG A 16 28.55 -32.02 12.10
C ARG A 16 29.20 -30.64 12.15
N ASN A 17 30.32 -30.56 11.45
CA ASN A 17 31.10 -29.44 10.92
C ASN A 17 30.88 -28.03 11.48
N LYS A 18 32.00 -27.47 11.99
CA LYS A 18 32.21 -26.04 12.23
C LYS A 18 31.97 -25.24 10.93
N GLY A 19 30.77 -24.71 10.77
CA GLY A 19 30.48 -23.59 9.87
C GLY A 19 30.79 -22.26 10.55
N LYS A 20 31.30 -21.30 9.78
CA LYS A 20 31.74 -19.96 10.19
C LYS A 20 30.82 -19.29 11.23
N THR A 21 31.44 -18.72 12.26
CA THR A 21 30.75 -18.01 13.34
C THR A 21 30.29 -16.62 12.89
N LEU A 22 29.21 -16.16 13.52
CA LEU A 22 28.45 -14.90 13.33
C LEU A 22 29.26 -13.57 13.35
N PHE A 23 30.59 -13.64 13.48
CA PHE A 23 31.48 -12.49 13.68
C PHE A 23 32.18 -12.00 12.40
N ASP A 24 32.01 -12.69 11.27
CA ASP A 24 32.65 -12.31 9.99
C ASP A 24 31.89 -11.19 9.24
N ASP A 25 30.78 -10.68 9.80
CA ASP A 25 29.92 -9.68 9.18
C ASP A 25 29.72 -8.47 10.11
N TYR A 26 30.82 -7.81 10.47
CA TYR A 26 30.80 -6.59 11.27
C TYR A 26 30.10 -5.45 10.51
N ASP A 27 30.34 -5.33 9.21
CA ASP A 27 29.71 -4.30 8.38
C ASP A 27 28.19 -4.50 8.24
N GLY A 28 27.71 -5.74 8.08
CA GLY A 28 26.28 -6.07 8.11
C GLY A 28 25.65 -5.99 9.50
N PHE A 29 26.46 -6.02 10.57
CA PHE A 29 26.01 -5.73 11.94
C PHE A 29 25.88 -4.21 12.17
N VAL A 30 26.85 -3.41 11.72
CA VAL A 30 26.81 -1.93 11.80
C VAL A 30 25.68 -1.36 10.94
N GLY A 31 25.43 -1.93 9.75
CA GLY A 31 24.31 -1.53 8.88
C GLY A 31 22.92 -1.74 9.49
N LYS A 32 22.78 -2.53 10.57
CA LYS A 32 21.52 -2.68 11.32
C LYS A 32 21.28 -1.55 12.33
N PHE A 33 22.33 -0.79 12.67
CA PHE A 33 22.27 0.36 13.58
C PHE A 33 22.33 1.71 12.86
N GLU A 34 22.63 1.71 11.56
CA GLU A 34 22.34 2.87 10.72
C GLU A 34 20.84 3.16 10.78
N ALA A 35 20.47 4.41 11.06
CA ALA A 35 19.08 4.83 11.09
C ALA A 35 18.42 4.39 9.79
N LYS A 36 17.33 3.62 9.87
CA LYS A 36 16.52 3.28 8.70
C LYS A 36 16.25 4.58 7.96
N LYS A 37 16.79 4.72 6.73
CA LYS A 37 16.41 5.80 5.82
C LYS A 37 14.90 5.82 5.80
N THR A 38 14.31 6.84 6.42
CA THR A 38 12.87 7.01 6.42
C THR A 38 12.46 7.24 4.97
N THR A 39 11.19 7.01 4.64
CA THR A 39 10.65 7.29 3.29
C THR A 39 10.89 8.73 2.83
N ASP A 40 11.31 9.60 3.75
CA ASP A 40 11.61 11.01 3.60
C ASP A 40 12.91 11.30 2.80
N ASP A 41 13.84 10.33 2.65
CA ASP A 41 15.12 10.49 1.92
C ASP A 41 15.21 9.67 0.62
N CYS A 42 14.07 9.18 0.12
CA CYS A 42 14.07 8.23 -0.99
C CYS A 42 13.68 8.88 -2.33
N TYR A 43 14.50 8.63 -3.35
CA TYR A 43 14.20 9.06 -4.71
C TYR A 43 12.90 8.45 -5.22
N THR A 44 12.13 9.30 -5.89
CA THR A 44 10.98 8.87 -6.70
C THR A 44 11.51 8.24 -7.98
N PRO A 45 11.08 7.00 -8.34
CA PRO A 45 11.49 6.38 -9.59
C PRO A 45 11.23 7.28 -10.80
N ALA A 46 12.19 7.40 -11.72
CA ALA A 46 12.09 8.33 -12.85
C ALA A 46 10.81 8.15 -13.68
N GLU A 47 10.38 6.91 -13.91
CA GLU A 47 9.13 6.58 -14.62
C GLU A 47 7.90 7.18 -13.93
N VAL A 48 7.84 7.10 -12.60
CA VAL A 48 6.76 7.66 -11.77
C VAL A 48 6.79 9.17 -11.82
N TYR A 49 7.97 9.76 -11.62
CA TYR A 49 8.16 11.21 -11.65
C TYR A 49 7.73 11.80 -13.01
N ASN A 50 8.16 11.18 -14.11
CA ASN A 50 7.82 11.63 -15.46
C ASN A 50 6.31 11.57 -15.73
N VAL A 51 5.61 10.53 -15.26
CA VAL A 51 4.14 10.46 -15.36
C VAL A 51 3.47 11.62 -14.62
N VAL A 52 3.95 11.93 -13.41
CA VAL A 52 3.40 13.03 -12.60
C VAL A 52 3.71 14.38 -13.25
N LEU A 53 4.95 14.62 -13.70
CA LEU A 53 5.32 15.87 -14.35
C LEU A 53 4.53 16.10 -15.64
N ASN A 54 4.32 15.06 -16.46
CA ASN A 54 3.47 15.14 -17.64
C ASN A 54 2.02 15.46 -17.26
N TYR A 55 1.49 14.82 -16.22
CA TYR A 55 0.15 15.12 -15.71
C TYR A 55 0.01 16.59 -15.29
N VAL A 56 0.97 17.14 -14.54
CA VAL A 56 0.95 18.55 -14.14
C VAL A 56 1.02 19.45 -15.37
N SER A 57 1.86 19.11 -16.34
CA SER A 57 2.00 19.86 -17.60
C SER A 57 0.73 19.87 -18.46
N GLU A 58 -0.02 18.76 -18.46
CA GLU A 58 -1.29 18.61 -19.19
C GLU A 58 -2.44 19.35 -18.50
N LYS A 59 -2.50 19.31 -17.17
CA LYS A 59 -3.63 19.80 -16.38
C LYS A 59 -3.48 21.24 -15.91
N CYS A 60 -2.24 21.69 -15.74
CA CYS A 60 -1.93 23.01 -15.21
C CYS A 60 -1.16 23.82 -16.26
N ASN A 61 -1.41 25.12 -16.33
CA ASN A 61 -0.66 26.00 -17.23
C ASN A 61 0.74 26.30 -16.67
N ILE A 62 1.66 25.35 -16.81
CA ILE A 62 3.05 25.46 -16.35
C ILE A 62 4.05 25.58 -17.51
N LYS A 63 3.57 25.89 -18.72
CA LYS A 63 4.42 26.02 -19.91
C LYS A 63 5.43 27.15 -19.73
N GLY A 64 6.72 26.83 -19.84
CA GLY A 64 7.80 27.79 -19.68
C GLY A 64 8.18 28.09 -18.22
N ALA A 65 7.48 27.49 -17.25
CA ALA A 65 7.91 27.53 -15.86
C ALA A 65 9.14 26.65 -15.65
N GLU A 66 10.07 27.12 -14.82
CA GLU A 66 11.16 26.29 -14.33
C GLU A 66 10.64 25.30 -13.28
N ILE A 67 11.03 24.03 -13.40
CA ILE A 67 10.62 22.97 -12.46
C ILE A 67 11.68 22.84 -11.39
N VAL A 68 11.31 23.16 -10.15
CA VAL A 68 12.20 23.12 -8.98
C VAL A 68 11.97 21.83 -8.19
N ARG A 69 13.07 21.22 -7.72
CA ARG A 69 13.06 19.96 -6.96
C ARG A 69 13.94 20.06 -5.72
N PRO A 70 13.45 20.70 -4.65
CA PRO A 70 14.27 21.01 -3.48
C PRO A 70 14.47 19.83 -2.53
N PHE A 71 13.83 18.67 -2.77
CA PHE A 71 13.86 17.51 -1.88
C PHE A 71 14.71 16.35 -2.41
N PHE A 72 15.78 16.66 -3.16
CA PHE A 72 16.85 15.69 -3.33
C PHE A 72 17.53 15.43 -1.95
N PRO A 73 18.16 14.27 -1.71
CA PRO A 73 18.78 13.96 -0.42
C PRO A 73 19.71 15.07 0.07
N GLY A 74 19.43 15.60 1.27
CA GLY A 74 20.16 16.72 1.86
C GLY A 74 19.72 18.11 1.39
N GLY A 75 18.62 18.21 0.64
CA GLY A 75 18.06 19.46 0.16
C GLY A 75 17.42 20.30 1.28
N ASP A 76 17.54 21.62 1.14
CA ASP A 76 16.95 22.61 2.05
C ASP A 76 15.96 23.48 1.26
N TYR A 77 14.67 23.18 1.45
CA TYR A 77 13.61 23.91 0.75
C TYR A 77 13.47 25.36 1.21
N GLU A 78 13.97 25.73 2.40
CA GLU A 78 13.89 27.10 2.91
C GLU A 78 14.98 27.99 2.29
N ASN A 79 16.13 27.41 1.93
CA ASN A 79 17.27 28.11 1.33
C ASN A 79 17.51 27.77 -0.16
N CYS A 80 16.49 27.24 -0.85
CA CYS A 80 16.54 26.97 -2.28
C CYS A 80 16.24 28.24 -3.09
N ASP A 81 16.90 28.39 -4.24
CA ASP A 81 16.56 29.44 -5.19
C ASP A 81 15.26 29.09 -5.93
N TYR A 82 14.25 29.95 -5.82
CA TYR A 82 12.97 29.83 -6.51
C TYR A 82 12.85 30.92 -7.57
N PRO A 83 13.18 30.64 -8.84
CA PRO A 83 13.01 31.58 -9.94
C PRO A 83 11.58 32.09 -10.05
N GLU A 84 11.41 33.32 -10.53
CA GLU A 84 10.09 33.91 -10.70
C GLU A 84 9.22 33.05 -11.62
N GLY A 85 8.01 32.70 -11.14
CA GLY A 85 7.07 31.86 -11.89
C GLY A 85 7.42 30.37 -11.94
N CYS A 86 8.43 29.91 -11.19
CA CYS A 86 8.75 28.49 -11.08
C CYS A 86 7.61 27.67 -10.46
N VAL A 87 7.68 26.35 -10.65
CA VAL A 87 6.75 25.39 -10.07
C VAL A 87 7.54 24.27 -9.42
N VAL A 88 7.27 24.01 -8.14
CA VAL A 88 7.83 22.86 -7.44
C VAL A 88 7.03 21.63 -7.80
N VAL A 89 7.66 20.63 -8.42
CA VAL A 89 7.06 19.30 -8.63
C VAL A 89 8.00 18.28 -8.03
N ASP A 90 7.69 17.80 -6.82
CA ASP A 90 8.65 16.96 -6.09
C ASP A 90 8.01 16.11 -4.98
N ASN A 91 8.80 15.18 -4.44
CA ASN A 91 8.42 14.30 -3.35
C ASN A 91 9.02 14.75 -2.02
N PRO A 92 8.29 15.52 -1.19
CA PRO A 92 8.81 16.01 0.08
C PRO A 92 8.83 14.92 1.16
N PRO A 93 9.57 15.14 2.26
CA PRO A 93 9.38 14.39 3.48
C PRO A 93 7.94 14.53 3.99
N PHE A 94 7.21 13.41 4.08
CA PHE A 94 5.78 13.41 4.40
C PHE A 94 5.51 13.84 5.85
N SER A 95 6.48 13.63 6.73
CA SER A 95 6.42 14.00 8.15
C SER A 95 6.27 15.51 8.37
N ILE A 96 6.75 16.35 7.45
CA ILE A 96 6.73 17.81 7.54
C ILE A 96 6.02 18.48 6.36
N ILE A 97 5.29 17.72 5.55
CA ILE A 97 4.62 18.21 4.33
C ILE A 97 3.73 19.45 4.58
N SER A 98 3.05 19.52 5.73
CA SER A 98 2.24 20.68 6.11
C SER A 98 3.08 21.94 6.32
N LYS A 99 4.29 21.82 6.89
CA LYS A 99 5.22 22.94 7.07
C LYS A 99 5.71 23.44 5.71
N ILE A 100 6.07 22.51 4.83
CA ILE A 100 6.52 22.79 3.46
C ILE A 100 5.44 23.50 2.65
N ALA A 101 4.23 22.93 2.61
CA ALA A 101 3.11 23.54 1.88
C ALA A 101 2.79 24.95 2.41
N LYS A 102 2.92 25.15 3.74
CA LYS A 102 2.69 26.46 4.35
C LYS A 102 3.71 27.47 3.88
N PHE A 103 4.99 27.09 3.91
CA PHE A 103 6.08 27.92 3.41
C PHE A 103 5.85 28.31 1.94
N TYR A 104 5.46 27.37 1.08
CA TYR A 104 5.19 27.68 -0.33
C TYR A 104 4.01 28.64 -0.51
N ILE A 105 2.91 28.46 0.23
CA ILE A 105 1.78 29.38 0.17
C ILE A 105 2.18 30.78 0.64
N GLU A 106 2.86 30.90 1.78
CA GLU A 106 3.27 32.18 2.36
C GLU A 106 4.27 32.95 1.46
N ASN A 107 5.07 32.24 0.68
CA ASN A 107 6.03 32.82 -0.27
C ASN A 107 5.51 32.87 -1.72
N ASN A 108 4.23 32.60 -1.95
CA ASN A 108 3.60 32.59 -3.27
C ASN A 108 4.31 31.67 -4.30
N ILE A 109 4.82 30.53 -3.83
CA ILE A 109 5.47 29.50 -4.65
C ILE A 109 4.41 28.50 -5.12
N LYS A 110 4.37 28.24 -6.42
CA LYS A 110 3.47 27.24 -7.01
C LYS A 110 4.02 25.85 -6.79
N PHE A 111 3.18 24.89 -6.41
CA PHE A 111 3.63 23.52 -6.16
C PHE A 111 2.62 22.44 -6.56
N PHE A 112 3.16 21.26 -6.84
CA PHE A 112 2.47 19.98 -6.91
C PHE A 112 3.33 18.93 -6.20
N LEU A 113 2.93 18.52 -5.00
CA LEU A 113 3.73 17.65 -4.12
C LEU A 113 3.11 16.28 -3.97
N PHE A 114 3.95 15.26 -3.90
CA PHE A 114 3.56 13.92 -3.48
C PHE A 114 3.16 13.95 -2.01
N ALA A 115 2.15 13.16 -1.64
CA ALA A 115 1.56 13.18 -0.31
C ALA A 115 1.09 11.79 0.15
N PRO A 116 1.07 11.52 1.47
CA PRO A 116 0.57 10.27 2.02
C PRO A 116 -0.95 10.16 1.82
N HIS A 117 -1.43 9.08 1.20
CA HIS A 117 -2.85 8.93 0.86
C HIS A 117 -3.77 8.92 2.09
N LEU A 118 -3.42 8.16 3.14
CA LEU A 118 -4.30 7.92 4.30
C LEU A 118 -4.51 9.17 5.16
N THR A 119 -3.56 10.10 5.18
CA THR A 119 -3.59 11.31 6.01
C THR A 119 -3.71 12.59 5.17
N LEU A 120 -4.07 12.45 3.89
CA LEU A 120 -4.16 13.57 2.95
C LEU A 120 -5.09 14.70 3.44
N PHE A 121 -6.15 14.34 4.18
CA PHE A 121 -7.17 15.27 4.67
C PHE A 121 -6.86 15.80 6.08
N SER A 122 -5.73 15.41 6.69
CA SER A 122 -5.37 15.83 8.05
C SER A 122 -5.02 17.32 8.17
N PRO A 123 -4.24 17.93 7.26
CA PRO A 123 -3.91 19.35 7.38
C PRO A 123 -5.12 20.22 7.05
N ARG A 124 -5.35 21.31 7.81
CA ARG A 124 -6.36 22.33 7.51
C ARG A 124 -5.71 23.51 6.79
N MET A 125 -5.54 23.38 5.49
CA MET A 125 -4.80 24.32 4.64
C MET A 125 -5.52 24.51 3.31
N ASP A 126 -5.35 25.71 2.76
CA ASP A 126 -5.94 26.17 1.51
C ASP A 126 -5.09 25.75 0.31
N TYR A 127 -5.24 24.48 -0.05
CA TYR A 127 -4.70 23.88 -1.26
C TYR A 127 -5.57 22.67 -1.64
N THR A 128 -5.46 22.27 -2.89
CA THR A 128 -6.15 21.11 -3.44
C THR A 128 -5.54 19.80 -2.96
N ARG A 129 -6.38 18.87 -2.55
CA ARG A 129 -6.02 17.47 -2.27
C ARG A 129 -6.46 16.60 -3.45
N ILE A 130 -5.50 16.09 -4.21
CA ILE A 130 -5.74 15.22 -5.36
C ILE A 130 -5.65 13.76 -4.91
N VAL A 131 -6.81 13.13 -4.70
CA VAL A 131 -6.96 11.74 -4.25
C VAL A 131 -6.71 10.80 -5.44
N VAL A 132 -5.60 10.06 -5.38
CA VAL A 132 -5.22 9.06 -6.39
C VAL A 132 -5.06 7.69 -5.75
N GLY A 133 -4.25 7.60 -4.68
CA GLY A 133 -4.08 6.35 -3.93
C GLY A 133 -3.34 5.24 -4.70
N ALA A 134 -2.47 5.61 -5.64
CA ALA A 134 -1.64 4.65 -6.38
C ALA A 134 -0.58 4.04 -5.45
N SER A 135 -0.27 2.75 -5.64
CA SER A 135 0.87 2.13 -4.97
C SER A 135 2.17 2.51 -5.68
N ILE A 136 3.09 3.16 -4.99
CA ILE A 136 4.40 3.54 -5.53
C ILE A 136 5.47 2.80 -4.73
N VAL A 137 6.32 2.06 -5.45
CA VAL A 137 7.53 1.45 -4.88
C VAL A 137 8.68 2.43 -5.07
N TYR A 138 9.14 3.04 -3.98
CA TYR A 138 10.29 3.96 -3.98
C TYR A 138 11.61 3.19 -4.06
N GLU A 139 12.73 3.86 -4.36
CA GLU A 139 14.03 3.20 -4.56
C GLU A 139 14.54 2.43 -3.32
N ASN A 140 14.10 2.80 -2.12
CA ASN A 140 14.39 2.08 -0.88
C ASN A 140 13.52 0.82 -0.69
N GLY A 141 12.68 0.48 -1.67
CA GLY A 141 11.78 -0.67 -1.65
C GLY A 141 10.46 -0.43 -0.90
N ALA A 142 10.23 0.75 -0.33
CA ALA A 142 8.98 1.07 0.34
C ALA A 142 7.83 1.13 -0.67
N ASN A 143 6.77 0.34 -0.45
CA ASN A 143 5.54 0.42 -1.22
C ASN A 143 4.52 1.29 -0.46
N VAL A 144 4.32 2.52 -0.92
CA VAL A 144 3.47 3.50 -0.24
C VAL A 144 2.27 3.86 -1.11
N LYS A 145 1.10 3.97 -0.48
CA LYS A 145 -0.08 4.55 -1.12
C LYS A 145 0.06 6.06 -1.18
N THR A 146 0.20 6.60 -2.39
CA THR A 146 0.52 8.01 -2.62
C THR A 146 -0.61 8.73 -3.34
N SER A 147 -0.84 9.97 -2.92
CA SER A 147 -1.74 10.97 -3.52
C SER A 147 -0.98 12.29 -3.64
N PHE A 148 -1.65 13.40 -3.97
CA PHE A 148 -0.95 14.66 -4.21
C PHE A 148 -1.64 15.86 -3.58
N ILE A 149 -0.88 16.91 -3.31
CA ILE A 149 -1.40 18.22 -2.90
C ILE A 149 -0.86 19.31 -3.83
N SER A 150 -1.65 20.36 -4.08
CA SER A 150 -1.23 21.44 -4.98
C SER A 150 -2.03 22.72 -4.75
N ASN A 151 -1.40 23.89 -4.94
CA ASN A 151 -2.08 25.18 -5.02
C ASN A 151 -2.36 25.65 -6.47
N LEU A 152 -2.28 24.75 -7.45
CA LEU A 152 -2.46 25.06 -8.87
C LEU A 152 -3.92 25.00 -9.36
N PHE A 153 -4.85 24.47 -8.55
CA PHE A 153 -6.25 24.23 -8.96
C PHE A 153 -7.24 25.18 -8.28
N GLU A 154 -6.80 26.40 -8.01
CA GLU A 154 -7.66 27.54 -7.60
C GLU A 154 -8.63 27.19 -6.46
N ASP A 155 -9.94 27.20 -6.72
CA ASP A 155 -11.02 27.05 -5.76
C ASP A 155 -11.37 25.58 -5.41
N ILE A 156 -10.66 24.62 -6.01
CA ILE A 156 -10.91 23.20 -5.81
C ILE A 156 -10.17 22.71 -4.55
N ILE A 157 -10.92 22.38 -3.49
CA ILE A 157 -10.33 21.88 -2.23
C ILE A 157 -9.94 20.39 -2.28
N VAL A 158 -10.73 19.57 -2.98
CA VAL A 158 -10.55 18.12 -3.12
C VAL A 158 -10.95 17.69 -4.52
N MET A 159 -10.12 16.88 -5.17
CA MET A 159 -10.47 16.21 -6.42
C MET A 159 -9.92 14.79 -6.43
N SER A 160 -10.38 13.98 -7.38
CA SER A 160 -9.79 12.66 -7.67
C SER A 160 -9.43 12.58 -9.14
N ASP A 161 -8.42 11.78 -9.49
CA ASP A 161 -8.04 11.59 -10.89
C ASP A 161 -7.79 10.09 -11.20
N PRO A 162 -8.78 9.40 -11.80
CA PRO A 162 -8.67 7.98 -12.10
C PRO A 162 -7.70 7.68 -13.25
N ASP A 163 -7.47 8.63 -14.16
CA ASP A 163 -6.56 8.44 -15.28
C ASP A 163 -5.10 8.46 -14.80
N LEU A 164 -4.76 9.39 -13.91
CA LEU A 164 -3.47 9.43 -13.22
C LEU A 164 -3.26 8.15 -12.40
N TYR A 165 -4.27 7.68 -11.68
CA TYR A 165 -4.21 6.39 -10.96
C TYR A 165 -3.84 5.25 -11.92
N ARG A 166 -4.53 5.13 -13.06
CA ARG A 166 -4.26 4.08 -14.05
C ARG A 166 -2.88 4.22 -14.70
N LYS A 167 -2.44 5.44 -15.03
CA LYS A 167 -1.10 5.70 -15.57
C LYS A 167 -0.02 5.21 -14.60
N LEU A 168 -0.19 5.45 -13.29
CA LEU A 168 0.75 5.03 -12.25
C LEU A 168 0.70 3.52 -11.97
N GLU A 169 -0.47 2.90 -11.88
CA GLU A 169 -0.59 1.45 -11.65
C GLU A 169 0.00 0.61 -12.79
N ARG A 170 -0.07 1.10 -14.05
CA ARG A 170 0.58 0.44 -15.20
C ARG A 170 2.09 0.28 -15.04
N ILE A 171 2.75 1.18 -14.30
CA ILE A 171 4.19 1.05 -13.98
C ILE A 171 4.43 -0.21 -13.15
N ASN A 172 3.54 -0.50 -12.19
CA ASN A 172 3.62 -1.72 -11.39
C ASN A 172 3.26 -2.96 -12.20
N GLU A 173 2.26 -2.88 -13.08
CA GLU A 173 1.84 -3.99 -13.95
C GLU A 173 2.96 -4.38 -14.93
N ALA A 174 3.68 -3.40 -15.49
CA ALA A 174 4.82 -3.66 -16.37
C ALA A 174 5.98 -4.38 -15.66
N LYS A 175 6.12 -4.18 -14.34
CA LYS A 175 7.16 -4.80 -13.50
C LYS A 175 6.73 -6.15 -12.93
N ASN A 176 5.42 -6.39 -12.80
CA ASN A 176 4.89 -7.65 -12.30
C ASN A 176 4.65 -8.63 -13.44
N VAL A 177 5.19 -9.84 -13.31
CA VAL A 177 4.72 -10.96 -14.14
C VAL A 177 3.24 -11.15 -13.79
N ASN A 178 2.36 -10.85 -14.74
CA ASN A 178 0.92 -10.91 -14.53
C ASN A 178 0.50 -12.38 -14.36
N LEU A 179 0.63 -12.89 -13.14
CA LEU A 179 0.25 -14.26 -12.80
C LEU A 179 -1.27 -14.31 -12.71
N PRO A 180 -1.93 -15.25 -13.41
CA PRO A 180 -3.37 -15.36 -13.36
C PRO A 180 -3.82 -15.61 -11.91
N LYS A 181 -4.87 -14.89 -11.50
CA LYS A 181 -5.61 -15.22 -10.27
C LYS A 181 -6.47 -16.44 -10.55
N TYR A 182 -6.34 -17.47 -9.71
CA TYR A 182 -7.16 -18.67 -9.81
C TYR A 182 -8.29 -18.63 -8.79
N VAL A 183 -9.52 -18.78 -9.27
CA VAL A 183 -10.70 -19.04 -8.44
C VAL A 183 -10.97 -20.54 -8.52
N TYR A 184 -11.13 -21.18 -7.37
CA TYR A 184 -11.39 -22.61 -7.29
C TYR A 184 -12.87 -22.86 -6.94
N PRO A 185 -13.47 -23.98 -7.40
CA PRO A 185 -14.81 -24.40 -6.99
C PRO A 185 -14.95 -24.59 -5.47
N ASN A 186 -16.18 -24.61 -4.98
CA ASN A 186 -16.46 -24.78 -3.55
C ASN A 186 -15.93 -26.12 -3.02
N GLU A 187 -15.93 -27.15 -3.86
CA GLU A 187 -15.44 -28.50 -3.60
C GLU A 187 -13.92 -28.57 -3.47
N VAL A 188 -13.19 -27.47 -3.72
CA VAL A 188 -11.73 -27.41 -3.60
C VAL A 188 -11.37 -26.52 -2.42
N LEU A 189 -10.67 -27.10 -1.44
CA LEU A 189 -10.10 -26.38 -0.31
C LEU A 189 -8.62 -26.05 -0.57
N THR A 190 -8.27 -24.79 -0.38
CA THR A 190 -6.89 -24.31 -0.33
C THR A 190 -6.56 -23.79 1.06
N VAL A 191 -5.27 -23.72 1.40
CA VAL A 191 -4.84 -23.13 2.68
C VAL A 191 -5.29 -21.66 2.82
N SER A 192 -5.25 -20.90 1.71
CA SER A 192 -5.65 -19.49 1.69
C SER A 192 -7.13 -19.30 1.97
N ALA A 193 -8.00 -20.22 1.53
CA ALA A 193 -9.44 -20.19 1.84
C ALA A 193 -9.69 -20.35 3.35
N VAL A 194 -8.97 -21.26 4.01
CA VAL A 194 -9.06 -21.46 5.47
C VAL A 194 -8.50 -20.25 6.21
N GLN A 195 -7.34 -19.73 5.80
CA GLN A 195 -6.73 -18.53 6.40
C GLN A 195 -7.68 -17.33 6.31
N TRP A 196 -8.34 -17.12 5.17
CA TRP A 196 -9.27 -16.02 4.97
C TRP A 196 -10.46 -16.06 5.96
N CYS A 197 -10.94 -17.26 6.30
CA CYS A 197 -11.94 -17.44 7.35
C CYS A 197 -11.37 -17.12 8.75
N VAL A 198 -10.14 -17.57 9.05
CA VAL A 198 -9.46 -17.32 10.33
C VAL A 198 -9.27 -15.81 10.58
N GLU A 199 -8.83 -15.04 9.58
CA GLU A 199 -8.64 -13.59 9.67
C GLU A 199 -9.94 -12.83 10.01
N ARG A 200 -11.10 -13.43 9.69
CA ARG A 200 -12.44 -12.89 9.97
C ARG A 200 -13.09 -13.54 11.20
N GLY A 201 -12.32 -14.28 11.99
CA GLY A 201 -12.80 -14.94 13.20
C GLY A 201 -13.88 -15.99 12.92
N VAL A 202 -13.82 -16.66 11.78
CA VAL A 202 -14.69 -17.79 11.43
C VAL A 202 -13.88 -19.07 11.48
N SER A 203 -14.37 -20.06 12.22
CA SER A 203 -13.75 -21.39 12.29
C SER A 203 -14.21 -22.26 11.11
N CYS A 204 -13.26 -22.96 10.48
CA CYS A 204 -13.54 -23.96 9.46
C CYS A 204 -13.06 -25.32 9.98
N LEU A 205 -14.00 -26.25 10.17
CA LEU A 205 -13.76 -27.58 10.72
C LEU A 205 -14.23 -28.64 9.72
N LEU A 206 -13.29 -29.38 9.14
CA LEU A 206 -13.59 -30.42 8.15
C LEU A 206 -13.14 -31.79 8.69
N LYS A 207 -13.99 -32.80 8.52
CA LYS A 207 -13.70 -34.17 8.98
C LYS A 207 -12.80 -34.88 7.97
N LYS A 208 -11.89 -35.73 8.46
CA LYS A 208 -10.96 -36.52 7.62
C LYS A 208 -11.67 -37.37 6.55
N ARG A 209 -12.86 -37.89 6.84
CA ARG A 209 -13.65 -38.71 5.91
C ARG A 209 -14.27 -37.92 4.76
N ASP A 210 -14.34 -36.60 4.90
CA ASP A 210 -15.02 -35.68 4.00
C ASP A 210 -14.03 -34.93 3.10
N VAL A 211 -12.74 -35.32 3.11
CA VAL A 211 -11.66 -34.67 2.35
C VAL A 211 -10.78 -35.69 1.64
N TYR A 212 -10.25 -35.31 0.47
CA TYR A 212 -9.27 -36.09 -0.29
C TYR A 212 -8.12 -35.20 -0.76
N HIS A 213 -6.88 -35.54 -0.40
CA HIS A 213 -5.71 -34.70 -0.71
C HIS A 213 -5.43 -34.70 -2.22
N VAL A 214 -5.19 -33.50 -2.79
CA VAL A 214 -4.85 -33.32 -4.20
C VAL A 214 -3.74 -32.28 -4.38
N ARG A 215 -2.83 -32.53 -5.33
CA ARG A 215 -1.80 -31.54 -5.72
C ARG A 215 -2.29 -30.54 -6.77
N GLY A 216 -3.34 -30.88 -7.52
CA GLY A 216 -3.91 -30.07 -8.59
C GLY A 216 -5.12 -30.76 -9.19
N LEU A 217 -5.93 -30.02 -9.93
CA LEU A 217 -7.09 -30.55 -10.65
C LEU A 217 -6.64 -31.18 -11.98
N ASP A 218 -7.41 -32.16 -12.47
CA ASP A 218 -7.13 -32.76 -13.77
C ASP A 218 -7.19 -31.72 -14.91
N SER A 219 -8.11 -30.75 -14.82
CA SER A 219 -8.19 -29.62 -15.74
C SER A 219 -6.95 -28.73 -15.75
N GLN A 220 -6.13 -28.74 -14.68
CA GLN A 220 -4.87 -27.97 -14.63
C GLN A 220 -3.71 -28.70 -15.32
N LYS A 221 -3.81 -30.03 -15.53
CA LYS A 221 -2.74 -30.84 -16.13
C LYS A 221 -2.44 -30.42 -17.57
N THR A 222 -3.47 -30.15 -18.36
CA THR A 222 -3.34 -29.65 -19.76
C THR A 222 -2.57 -28.33 -19.83
N HIS A 223 -2.63 -27.53 -18.77
CA HIS A 223 -1.92 -26.25 -18.65
C HIS A 223 -0.59 -26.35 -17.89
N LYS A 224 -0.15 -27.55 -17.50
CA LYS A 224 1.03 -27.80 -16.65
C LYS A 224 1.00 -26.95 -15.36
N LYS A 225 -0.18 -26.77 -14.77
CA LYS A 225 -0.41 -26.05 -13.52
C LYS A 225 -0.80 -27.00 -12.40
N ALA A 226 -0.74 -26.50 -11.17
CA ALA A 226 -1.12 -27.20 -9.95
C ALA A 226 -1.72 -26.21 -8.94
N ILE A 227 -2.34 -26.72 -7.87
CA ILE A 227 -2.73 -25.88 -6.74
C ILE A 227 -1.45 -25.49 -6.00
N PHE A 228 -1.24 -24.19 -5.78
CA PHE A 228 -0.09 -23.68 -5.05
C PHE A 228 -0.10 -24.24 -3.62
N GLY A 229 0.93 -25.03 -3.27
CA GLY A 229 1.02 -25.69 -1.97
C GLY A 229 0.13 -26.92 -1.78
N SER A 230 -0.60 -27.38 -2.80
CA SER A 230 -1.64 -28.44 -2.75
C SER A 230 -2.94 -28.05 -2.03
N GLY A 231 -3.94 -28.94 -2.05
CA GLY A 231 -5.26 -28.71 -1.45
C GLY A 231 -6.02 -30.00 -1.19
N TYR A 232 -7.33 -29.88 -0.95
CA TYR A 232 -8.24 -31.00 -0.77
C TYR A 232 -9.46 -30.88 -1.68
N LEU A 233 -9.94 -32.01 -2.21
CA LEU A 233 -11.32 -32.14 -2.68
C LEU A 233 -12.22 -32.43 -1.49
N LEU A 234 -13.42 -31.88 -1.50
CA LEU A 234 -14.41 -31.98 -0.42
C LEU A 234 -15.61 -32.82 -0.87
N SER A 235 -16.22 -33.54 0.07
CA SER A 235 -17.59 -34.04 -0.14
C SER A 235 -18.57 -32.87 -0.32
N GLU A 236 -19.69 -33.07 -1.00
CA GLU A 236 -20.69 -32.01 -1.22
C GLU A 236 -21.12 -31.34 0.10
N LYS A 237 -21.27 -32.16 1.16
CA LYS A 237 -21.57 -31.67 2.51
C LYS A 237 -20.46 -30.76 3.04
N ALA A 238 -19.20 -31.18 2.94
CA ALA A 238 -18.07 -30.37 3.40
C ALA A 238 -17.87 -29.10 2.55
N ALA A 239 -18.16 -29.16 1.24
CA ALA A 239 -18.15 -28.00 0.36
C ALA A 239 -19.22 -26.97 0.78
N ALA A 240 -20.42 -27.42 1.15
CA ALA A 240 -21.47 -26.56 1.68
C ALA A 240 -21.09 -25.94 3.03
N GLU A 241 -20.47 -26.72 3.94
CA GLU A 241 -19.97 -26.23 5.24
C GLU A 241 -18.87 -25.17 5.04
N LYS A 242 -17.92 -25.40 4.12
CA LYS A 242 -16.91 -24.42 3.72
C LYS A 242 -17.56 -23.15 3.15
N ALA A 243 -18.49 -23.28 2.21
CA ALA A 243 -19.16 -22.13 1.59
C ALA A 243 -19.96 -21.31 2.62
N ALA A 244 -20.60 -21.96 3.59
CA ALA A 244 -21.28 -21.28 4.69
C ALA A 244 -20.30 -20.52 5.60
N ALA A 245 -19.15 -21.12 5.92
CA ALA A 245 -18.09 -20.45 6.67
C ALA A 245 -17.52 -19.25 5.88
N GLU A 246 -17.32 -19.40 4.58
CA GLU A 246 -16.83 -18.31 3.74
C GLU A 246 -17.84 -17.16 3.65
N LYS A 247 -19.13 -17.48 3.49
CA LYS A 247 -20.20 -16.48 3.49
C LYS A 247 -20.30 -15.75 4.82
N ALA A 248 -20.26 -16.48 5.94
CA ALA A 248 -20.27 -15.87 7.27
C ALA A 248 -19.05 -14.98 7.52
N ALA A 249 -17.90 -15.31 6.94
CA ALA A 249 -16.72 -14.46 6.99
C ALA A 249 -16.91 -13.20 6.13
N ALA A 250 -17.55 -13.28 4.97
CA ALA A 250 -17.85 -12.13 4.12
C ALA A 250 -18.81 -11.12 4.78
N GLU A 251 -19.73 -11.59 5.63
CA GLU A 251 -20.76 -10.77 6.27
C GLU A 251 -20.31 -10.10 7.59
N LYS A 252 -19.12 -10.44 8.10
CA LYS A 252 -18.58 -9.94 9.38
C LYS A 252 -17.93 -8.56 9.29
N ASP A 253 -18.33 -7.73 8.33
CA ASP A 253 -17.88 -6.35 8.29
C ASP A 253 -18.50 -5.61 9.50
N ASN A 254 -17.65 -5.24 10.46
CA ASN A 254 -18.02 -4.47 11.65
C ASN A 254 -18.33 -3.02 11.25
N ILE A 255 -19.47 -2.81 10.60
CA ILE A 255 -19.91 -1.49 10.13
C ILE A 255 -20.58 -0.76 11.30
N ILE A 256 -19.92 0.29 11.79
CA ILE A 256 -20.51 1.27 12.70
C ILE A 256 -20.94 2.47 11.86
N ILE A 257 -22.23 2.80 11.86
CA ILE A 257 -22.77 4.00 11.23
C ILE A 257 -22.82 5.10 12.28
N TRP A 258 -22.13 6.22 12.05
CA TRP A 258 -22.09 7.37 12.95
C TRP A 258 -23.19 8.37 12.60
N GLU A 259 -23.86 8.92 13.61
CA GLU A 259 -24.89 9.94 13.43
C GLU A 259 -24.33 11.37 13.48
N LEU A 260 -24.94 12.27 12.69
CA LEU A 260 -24.60 13.70 12.70
C LEU A 260 -25.28 14.42 13.88
N SER A 261 -24.50 15.18 14.63
CA SER A 261 -24.97 16.11 15.67
C SER A 261 -25.75 17.29 15.09
N GLU A 262 -26.54 17.96 15.93
CA GLU A 262 -27.26 19.18 15.53
C GLU A 262 -26.31 20.27 15.02
N ARG A 263 -25.16 20.45 15.69
CA ARG A 263 -24.12 21.41 15.27
C ARG A 263 -23.64 21.13 13.84
N GLU A 264 -23.36 19.88 13.50
CA GLU A 264 -22.91 19.49 12.15
C GLU A 264 -24.00 19.69 11.10
N ARG A 265 -25.26 19.40 11.44
CA ARG A 265 -26.40 19.67 10.56
C ARG A 265 -26.58 21.18 10.30
N ASN A 266 -26.36 22.02 11.29
CA ASN A 266 -26.42 23.46 11.13
C ASN A 266 -25.27 24.00 10.27
N ILE A 267 -24.05 23.45 10.40
CA ILE A 267 -22.93 23.74 9.48
C ILE A 267 -23.33 23.37 8.05
N ILE A 268 -23.87 22.17 7.81
CA ILE A 268 -24.29 21.74 6.47
C ILE A 268 -25.31 22.71 5.86
N LYS A 269 -26.30 23.18 6.64
CA LYS A 269 -27.31 24.16 6.19
C LYS A 269 -26.73 25.53 5.81
N SER A 270 -25.52 25.88 6.26
CA SER A 270 -24.87 27.14 5.91
C SER A 270 -23.96 27.05 4.68
N LEU A 271 -23.63 25.85 4.19
CA LEU A 271 -22.74 25.67 3.04
C LEU A 271 -23.46 25.96 1.71
N GLY A 272 -22.70 26.38 0.69
CA GLY A 272 -23.17 26.55 -0.70
C GLY A 272 -24.10 27.74 -0.94
N LYS A 273 -24.09 28.72 -0.02
CA LYS A 273 -24.80 29.99 -0.15
C LYS A 273 -23.89 31.08 -0.70
#